data_AF-A0AAD9GQW9-F1
#
_entry.id   AF-A0AAD9GQW9-F1
#
_cell.length_a   1.000
_cell.length_b   1.000
_cell.length_c   1.000
_cell.angle_alpha   90.00
_cell.angle_beta   90.00
_cell.angle_gamma   90.00
#
_symmetry.space_group_name_H-M   'P 1'
#
loop_
_entity.id
_entity.type
_entity.pdbx_description
1 polymer ?
#
loop_
_entity_poly.entity_id
_entity_poly.type
_entity_poly.pdbx_seq_one_letter_code
_entity_poly.pdbx_strand_id
1 'polypeptide(L)'
;MAKRALDASPADAKRVRTSLEQEGSKSTAGDDSVFERIKDVLLPAKVKALPHVMSLIARLAMTPEEALKEELATHELDWMKKIISNFDCNLTQTVVQTAATNQEDVIRLVLFGFLIHAHTARGELQDNTQTLVEKAILTAAHNGHLRIVKTLLYTIVAFWIYPFSTIREVIDEAAANGQLTVVKYMAQHAVSLRCDTKYSFWPPVDTLSKAILGGHTDVAEFLVNESRILWNLKNAYATAVEQGQTALARRICEVYPEQVRGRSLFLDLASWGHLEAVKYLYKNGCDDSGLVGKAFAAAAGDAQRDVVKFLVGTGRVNSEAFDKAFKRACYGFKTIDTMTFLYNLKRASPQGINRGFESSNDVAVMKLFYEKEKISDKAIATAFTNALDLRLIGDSSVIRYLSKKPGISSKLIGKAFVSAALRLNTDAVNFLKDNERLSSKAMGQAFVEAVKLHKVDMMKLLSDEYRTPGEALVQALMKSAHRRRIDLVKDIVKLLLARENTPRNFMHEAFVASARHGQMSILEIVHQSQVVADLPLKDALDVAGGNGKIEDFIRKLVHDQVLVERLQMS
;
A
#
# COMPACT_ATOMS: atom_id res chain seq x y z
N MET A 1 -45.94 57.47 -14.26
CA MET A 1 -46.47 58.85 -14.04
C MET A 1 -45.72 59.44 -12.85
N ALA A 2 -45.21 60.67 -12.79
CA ALA A 2 -44.97 61.80 -13.70
C ALA A 2 -43.90 62.67 -12.97
N LYS A 3 -42.78 63.02 -13.62
CA LYS A 3 -42.41 64.39 -14.06
C LYS A 3 -42.54 65.48 -12.97
N ARG A 4 -41.42 66.04 -12.48
CA ARG A 4 -40.67 67.23 -12.98
C ARG A 4 -41.30 68.58 -12.57
N ALA A 5 -40.49 69.44 -11.96
CA ALA A 5 -40.44 70.90 -12.18
C ALA A 5 -39.13 71.43 -11.53
N LEU A 6 -38.12 71.83 -12.31
CA LEU A 6 -37.86 73.17 -12.91
C LEU A 6 -37.17 74.10 -11.89
N ASP A 7 -35.85 74.30 -11.99
CA ASP A 7 -35.13 75.24 -12.88
C ASP A 7 -35.29 76.72 -12.46
N ALA A 8 -34.19 77.34 -12.05
CA ALA A 8 -33.90 78.75 -12.32
C ALA A 8 -32.40 79.06 -12.11
N SER A 9 -31.83 79.74 -13.11
CA SER A 9 -30.48 80.30 -13.30
C SER A 9 -30.68 81.53 -14.22
N PRO A 10 -29.73 82.46 -14.48
CA PRO A 10 -28.61 83.05 -13.73
C PRO A 10 -28.63 84.61 -13.76
N ALA A 11 -27.58 85.24 -13.20
CA ALA A 11 -26.84 86.41 -13.74
C ALA A 11 -26.72 87.69 -12.88
N ASP A 12 -25.53 88.30 -13.04
CA ASP A 12 -25.01 89.63 -12.61
C ASP A 12 -24.34 89.72 -11.22
N ALA A 13 -23.12 90.27 -11.04
CA ALA A 13 -22.11 90.80 -11.95
C ALA A 13 -20.74 90.98 -11.24
N LYS A 14 -19.66 90.83 -12.02
CA LYS A 14 -18.34 91.51 -12.03
C LYS A 14 -17.37 91.46 -10.82
N ARG A 15 -16.31 90.65 -11.03
CA ARG A 15 -14.85 90.94 -10.96
C ARG A 15 -14.32 92.03 -10.01
N VAL A 16 -13.46 91.60 -9.07
CA VAL A 16 -12.12 92.19 -8.82
C VAL A 16 -11.12 91.04 -8.53
N ARG A 17 -9.92 91.12 -9.12
CA ARG A 17 -8.80 90.16 -9.00
C ARG A 17 -8.15 90.20 -7.61
N THR A 18 -7.69 89.05 -7.10
CA THR A 18 -6.27 88.82 -6.70
C THR A 18 -6.04 87.35 -6.34
N SER A 19 -4.82 86.90 -6.63
CA SER A 19 -4.31 85.54 -6.60
C SER A 19 -4.14 84.96 -5.18
N LEU A 20 -4.37 83.66 -4.99
CA LEU A 20 -3.44 82.67 -4.39
C LEU A 20 -4.20 81.38 -3.95
N GLU A 21 -3.68 80.27 -4.46
CA GLU A 21 -3.50 78.95 -3.84
C GLU A 21 -4.68 78.21 -3.18
N GLN A 22 -4.97 77.05 -3.77
CA GLN A 22 -5.92 76.05 -3.29
C GLN A 22 -5.36 75.31 -2.07
N GLU A 23 -6.08 75.37 -0.96
CA GLU A 23 -5.96 74.46 0.17
C GLU A 23 -6.53 73.08 -0.22
N GLY A 24 -5.64 72.09 -0.32
CA GLY A 24 -5.99 70.67 -0.29
C GLY A 24 -5.72 70.11 1.09
N SER A 25 -6.77 69.73 1.82
CA SER A 25 -6.66 69.04 3.11
C SER A 25 -6.06 67.64 2.91
N LYS A 26 -4.77 67.47 3.22
CA LYS A 26 -4.14 66.16 3.41
C LYS A 26 -4.29 65.73 4.86
N SER A 27 -4.77 64.52 5.06
CA SER A 27 -4.81 63.79 6.33
C SER A 27 -3.40 63.64 6.93
N THR A 28 -3.21 64.10 8.17
CA THR A 28 -1.95 64.19 8.91
C THR A 28 -1.59 62.96 9.74
N ALA A 29 -2.07 61.77 9.40
CA ALA A 29 -1.84 60.56 10.21
C ALA A 29 -0.57 59.75 9.82
N GLY A 30 0.17 60.14 8.79
CA GLY A 30 1.33 59.40 8.27
C GLY A 30 2.72 59.97 8.62
N ASP A 31 2.79 61.21 9.11
CA ASP A 31 4.09 61.89 9.34
C ASP A 31 4.72 61.53 10.70
N ASP A 32 3.92 61.20 11.72
CA ASP A 32 4.43 61.01 13.08
C ASP A 32 5.29 59.74 13.24
N SER A 33 5.05 58.68 12.46
CA SER A 33 5.84 57.43 12.59
C SER A 33 7.23 57.51 11.92
N VAL A 34 7.40 58.38 10.92
CA VAL A 34 8.68 58.55 10.19
C VAL A 34 9.71 59.22 11.10
N PHE A 35 9.28 60.12 11.97
CA PHE A 35 10.16 60.87 12.87
C PHE A 35 10.40 60.22 14.24
N GLU A 36 9.60 59.23 14.65
CA GLU A 36 9.89 58.41 15.84
C GLU A 36 11.23 57.67 15.72
N ARG A 37 11.59 57.19 14.51
CA ARG A 37 12.84 56.43 14.25
C ARG A 37 14.13 57.23 14.51
N ILE A 38 14.06 58.56 14.39
CA ILE A 38 15.21 59.47 14.51
C ILE A 38 15.08 60.44 15.70
N LYS A 39 14.13 60.17 16.60
CA LYS A 39 13.77 61.03 17.74
C LYS A 39 14.92 61.22 18.74
N ASP A 40 15.75 60.20 18.90
CA ASP A 40 16.88 60.19 19.84
C ASP A 40 18.23 60.61 19.20
N VAL A 41 18.25 60.95 17.90
CA VAL A 41 19.49 61.32 17.19
C VAL A 41 19.80 62.81 17.39
N LEU A 42 20.99 63.10 17.90
CA LEU A 42 21.52 64.46 18.09
C LEU A 42 21.94 65.09 16.75
N LEU A 43 20.95 65.51 15.95
CA LEU A 43 21.18 66.26 14.72
C LEU A 43 21.23 67.78 14.97
N PRO A 44 22.10 68.55 14.29
CA PRO A 44 22.15 70.00 14.42
C PRO A 44 20.79 70.66 14.15
N ALA A 45 20.46 71.74 14.88
CA ALA A 45 19.16 72.42 14.78
C ALA A 45 18.80 72.86 13.35
N LYS A 46 19.81 73.22 12.54
CA LYS A 46 19.63 73.57 11.12
C LYS A 46 19.17 72.39 10.24
N VAL A 47 19.51 71.16 10.60
CA VAL A 47 19.11 69.93 9.89
C VAL A 47 17.71 69.50 10.33
N LYS A 48 17.39 69.60 11.63
CA LYS A 48 16.04 69.31 12.17
C LYS A 48 14.97 70.24 11.58
N ALA A 49 15.35 71.46 11.20
CA ALA A 49 14.45 72.44 10.59
C ALA A 49 14.09 72.16 9.12
N LEU A 50 14.65 71.12 8.49
CA LEU A 50 14.43 70.77 7.08
C LEU A 50 13.67 69.44 6.99
N PRO A 51 12.33 69.44 6.85
CA PRO A 51 11.51 68.21 6.86
C PRO A 51 11.89 67.20 5.77
N HIS A 52 12.26 67.67 4.58
CA HIS A 52 12.71 66.81 3.48
C HIS A 52 14.06 66.14 3.77
N VAL A 53 14.97 66.82 4.48
CA VAL A 53 16.25 66.23 4.90
C VAL A 53 16.01 65.23 6.02
N MET A 54 15.14 65.54 6.96
CA MET A 54 14.79 64.63 8.06
C MET A 54 14.08 63.36 7.54
N SER A 55 13.20 63.48 6.55
CA SER A 55 12.61 62.33 5.84
C SER A 55 13.66 61.49 5.10
N LEU A 56 14.64 62.14 4.46
CA LEU A 56 15.73 61.43 3.78
C LEU A 56 16.66 60.70 4.77
N ILE A 57 16.93 61.30 5.93
CA ILE A 57 17.70 60.67 7.02
C ILE A 57 16.92 59.48 7.60
N ALA A 58 15.62 59.63 7.88
CA ALA A 58 14.78 58.55 8.34
C ALA A 58 14.74 57.37 7.34
N ARG A 59 14.68 57.69 6.04
CA ARG A 59 14.71 56.69 4.96
C ARG A 59 16.05 55.96 4.85
N LEU A 60 17.17 56.66 5.07
CA LEU A 60 18.51 56.06 5.08
C LEU A 60 18.82 55.29 6.38
N ALA A 61 18.10 55.57 7.46
CA ALA A 61 18.23 54.89 8.74
C ALA A 61 17.45 53.58 8.83
N MET A 62 16.59 53.28 7.84
CA MET A 62 15.83 52.03 7.80
C MET A 62 16.76 50.82 7.72
N THR A 63 16.40 49.75 8.43
CA THR A 63 17.02 48.45 8.16
C THR A 63 16.61 47.97 6.75
N PRO A 64 17.39 47.10 6.11
CA PRO A 64 17.01 46.51 4.82
C PRO A 64 15.62 45.85 4.83
N GLU A 65 15.19 45.27 5.97
CA GLU A 65 13.86 44.68 6.15
C GLU A 65 12.74 45.73 6.25
N GLU A 66 12.97 46.84 6.96
CA GLU A 66 12.03 47.95 7.06
C GLU A 66 11.86 48.66 5.72
N ALA A 67 12.98 48.92 5.04
CA ALA A 67 13.00 49.46 3.70
C ALA A 67 12.22 48.54 2.76
N LEU A 68 12.45 47.22 2.81
CA LEU A 68 11.70 46.29 1.99
C LEU A 68 10.19 46.32 2.29
N LYS A 69 9.78 46.38 3.56
CA LYS A 69 8.35 46.47 3.94
C LYS A 69 7.68 47.74 3.44
N GLU A 70 8.36 48.87 3.53
CA GLU A 70 7.85 50.15 3.03
C GLU A 70 7.74 50.12 1.50
N GLU A 71 8.73 49.55 0.81
CA GLU A 71 8.72 49.48 -0.65
C GLU A 71 7.73 48.44 -1.23
N LEU A 72 7.36 47.42 -0.46
CA LEU A 72 6.26 46.52 -0.79
C LEU A 72 4.91 47.25 -0.87
N ALA A 73 4.76 48.35 -0.13
CA ALA A 73 3.55 49.17 -0.16
C ALA A 73 3.56 50.18 -1.32
N THR A 74 4.74 50.59 -1.79
CA THR A 74 4.92 51.58 -2.88
C THR A 74 5.11 50.94 -4.27
N HIS A 75 5.38 49.62 -4.34
CA HIS A 75 5.61 48.84 -5.56
C HIS A 75 6.87 49.21 -6.38
N GLU A 76 7.92 49.79 -5.77
CA GLU A 76 9.16 50.12 -6.47
C GLU A 76 10.11 48.92 -6.70
N LEU A 77 9.89 48.18 -7.79
CA LEU A 77 10.60 46.92 -8.11
C LEU A 77 12.12 47.07 -8.31
N ASP A 78 12.58 48.16 -8.94
CA ASP A 78 14.01 48.37 -9.22
C ASP A 78 14.81 48.63 -7.94
N TRP A 79 14.19 49.32 -6.98
CA TRP A 79 14.81 49.60 -5.69
C TRP A 79 14.81 48.36 -4.81
N MET A 80 13.70 47.62 -4.76
CA MET A 80 13.65 46.30 -4.11
C MET A 80 14.73 45.34 -4.63
N LYS A 81 14.97 45.32 -5.95
CA LYS A 81 16.01 44.47 -6.56
C LYS A 81 17.39 44.82 -6.04
N LYS A 82 17.70 46.11 -5.91
CA LYS A 82 18.99 46.59 -5.39
C LYS A 82 19.15 46.25 -3.92
N ILE A 83 18.09 46.38 -3.12
CA ILE A 83 18.12 46.02 -1.69
C ILE A 83 18.41 44.52 -1.54
N ILE A 84 17.63 43.66 -2.21
CA ILE A 84 17.77 42.19 -2.12
C ILE A 84 19.12 41.70 -2.67
N SER A 85 19.71 42.38 -3.65
CA SER A 85 21.00 41.97 -4.22
C SER A 85 22.20 42.41 -3.38
N ASN A 86 22.07 43.46 -2.57
CA ASN A 86 23.18 44.09 -1.85
C ASN A 86 23.18 43.81 -0.34
N PHE A 87 22.05 43.37 0.23
CA PHE A 87 21.87 43.14 1.66
C PHE A 87 21.31 41.73 1.93
N ASP A 88 21.78 41.10 3.01
CA ASP A 88 21.27 39.81 3.49
C ASP A 88 19.98 40.04 4.32
N CYS A 89 18.83 40.02 3.64
CA CYS A 89 17.52 40.30 4.24
C CYS A 89 16.80 39.02 4.68
N ASN A 90 16.15 39.02 5.84
CA ASN A 90 15.22 37.94 6.20
C ASN A 90 13.87 38.08 5.46
N LEU A 91 13.72 37.38 4.34
CA LEU A 91 12.57 37.49 3.43
C LEU A 91 11.37 36.60 3.83
N THR A 92 11.44 35.86 4.94
CA THR A 92 10.47 34.81 5.31
C THR A 92 9.04 35.33 5.40
N GLN A 93 8.80 36.40 6.16
CA GLN A 93 7.46 36.98 6.29
C GLN A 93 7.00 37.67 5.00
N THR A 94 7.93 38.27 4.27
CA THR A 94 7.68 38.98 3.01
C THR A 94 7.20 38.03 1.91
N VAL A 95 7.81 36.85 1.76
CA VAL A 95 7.40 35.86 0.76
C VAL A 95 5.96 35.39 0.99
N VAL A 96 5.59 35.10 2.24
CA VAL A 96 4.23 34.65 2.57
C VAL A 96 3.21 35.77 2.38
N GLN A 97 3.54 37.00 2.79
CA GLN A 97 2.65 38.15 2.65
C GLN A 97 2.40 38.50 1.18
N THR A 98 3.45 38.50 0.36
CA THR A 98 3.35 38.75 -1.09
C THR A 98 2.57 37.65 -1.78
N ALA A 99 2.74 36.39 -1.34
CA ALA A 99 1.92 35.27 -1.78
C ALA A 99 0.45 35.39 -1.40
N ALA A 100 0.10 36.20 -0.40
CA ALA A 100 -1.29 36.50 -0.05
C ALA A 100 -1.88 37.69 -0.85
N THR A 101 -1.06 38.66 -1.27
CA THR A 101 -1.52 39.92 -1.92
C THR A 101 -1.50 39.90 -3.46
N ASN A 102 -1.23 38.73 -4.08
CA ASN A 102 -1.16 38.54 -5.53
C ASN A 102 -0.06 39.36 -6.25
N GLN A 103 1.02 39.71 -5.56
CA GLN A 103 2.11 40.51 -6.13
C GLN A 103 3.13 39.61 -6.85
N GLU A 104 2.82 39.25 -8.10
CA GLU A 104 3.62 38.32 -8.92
C GLU A 104 5.08 38.77 -9.12
N ASP A 105 5.29 40.02 -9.53
CA ASP A 105 6.63 40.54 -9.85
C ASP A 105 7.54 40.58 -8.61
N VAL A 106 6.96 40.91 -7.46
CA VAL A 106 7.64 40.91 -6.17
C VAL A 106 8.02 39.49 -5.77
N ILE A 107 7.13 38.50 -5.92
CA ILE A 107 7.46 37.10 -5.63
C ILE A 107 8.56 36.58 -6.52
N ARG A 108 8.54 36.88 -7.83
CA ARG A 108 9.61 36.48 -8.74
C ARG A 108 10.95 37.09 -8.33
N LEU A 109 10.93 38.36 -7.95
CA LEU A 109 12.13 39.08 -7.49
C LEU A 109 12.68 38.49 -6.18
N VAL A 110 11.80 38.24 -5.22
CA VAL A 110 12.16 37.68 -3.92
C VAL A 110 12.63 36.23 -4.07
N LEU A 111 11.98 35.41 -4.90
CA LEU A 111 12.43 34.05 -5.23
C LEU A 111 13.78 34.05 -5.92
N PHE A 112 14.03 34.98 -6.85
CA PHE A 112 15.33 35.11 -7.51
C PHE A 112 16.44 35.44 -6.52
N GLY A 113 16.20 36.40 -5.61
CA GLY A 113 17.11 36.69 -4.50
C GLY A 113 17.34 35.48 -3.60
N PHE A 114 16.26 34.78 -3.24
CA PHE A 114 16.29 33.60 -2.37
C PHE A 114 17.11 32.44 -3.00
N LEU A 115 16.92 32.16 -4.28
CA LEU A 115 17.62 31.09 -5.01
C LEU A 115 19.10 31.39 -5.22
N ILE A 116 19.49 32.66 -5.43
CA ILE A 116 20.90 33.06 -5.52
C ILE A 116 21.65 32.78 -4.21
N HIS A 117 21.04 33.12 -3.06
CA HIS A 117 21.66 32.92 -1.74
C HIS A 117 21.66 31.44 -1.32
N ALA A 118 20.74 30.62 -1.84
CA ALA A 118 20.75 29.17 -1.65
C ALA A 118 21.84 28.44 -2.46
N HIS A 119 22.27 28.99 -3.61
CA HIS A 119 23.27 28.37 -4.48
C HIS A 119 24.73 28.53 -4.01
N THR A 120 25.02 29.36 -3.00
CA THR A 120 26.37 29.55 -2.48
C THR A 120 26.82 28.46 -1.50
N ALA A 121 25.92 27.58 -1.05
CA ALA A 121 26.25 26.41 -0.23
C ALA A 121 25.75 25.12 -0.89
N ARG A 122 26.66 24.38 -1.54
CA ARG A 122 26.54 22.98 -2.03
C ARG A 122 25.10 22.45 -2.26
N GLY A 123 24.51 22.72 -3.42
CA GLY A 123 23.58 21.82 -4.14
C GLY A 123 22.28 21.34 -3.46
N GLU A 124 22.04 21.65 -2.19
CA GLU A 124 20.85 21.27 -1.43
C GLU A 124 20.21 22.56 -0.89
N LEU A 125 18.92 22.77 -1.16
CA LEU A 125 18.18 23.85 -0.48
C LEU A 125 18.16 23.53 1.01
N GLN A 126 18.55 24.49 1.87
CA GLN A 126 18.39 24.35 3.32
C GLN A 126 16.92 24.08 3.67
N ASP A 127 16.63 23.20 4.62
CA ASP A 127 15.26 22.79 5.04
C ASP A 127 14.31 23.96 5.33
N ASN A 128 14.85 25.07 5.86
CA ASN A 128 14.10 26.29 6.13
C ASN A 128 13.53 26.92 4.84
N THR A 129 14.25 26.78 3.73
CA THR A 129 13.84 27.29 2.42
C THR A 129 12.68 26.49 1.85
N GLN A 130 12.79 25.17 1.91
CA GLN A 130 11.74 24.30 1.40
C GLN A 130 10.43 24.63 2.13
N THR A 131 10.48 24.63 3.47
CA THR A 131 9.33 24.97 4.33
C THR A 131 8.70 26.34 3.99
N LEU A 132 9.54 27.34 3.68
CA LEU A 132 9.05 28.67 3.31
C LEU A 132 8.32 28.67 1.97
N VAL A 133 8.90 28.04 0.95
CA VAL A 133 8.29 27.92 -0.38
C VAL A 133 7.01 27.10 -0.32
N GLU A 134 6.97 26.03 0.48
CA GLU A 134 5.74 25.26 0.79
C GLU A 134 4.66 26.18 1.36
N LYS A 135 4.98 26.95 2.42
CA LYS A 135 4.01 27.87 3.02
C LYS A 135 3.52 28.95 2.05
N ALA A 136 4.40 29.47 1.21
CA ALA A 136 4.07 30.49 0.23
C ALA A 136 3.13 29.95 -0.85
N ILE A 137 3.41 28.76 -1.41
CA ILE A 137 2.57 28.19 -2.46
C ILE A 137 1.20 27.79 -1.92
N LEU A 138 1.12 27.30 -0.67
CA LEU A 138 -0.16 27.01 -0.01
C LEU A 138 -0.97 28.28 0.24
N THR A 139 -0.33 29.37 0.67
CA THR A 139 -0.98 30.67 0.85
C THR A 139 -1.53 31.22 -0.47
N ALA A 140 -0.75 31.11 -1.55
CA ALA A 140 -1.21 31.50 -2.88
C ALA A 140 -2.37 30.62 -3.37
N ALA A 141 -2.31 29.32 -3.09
CA ALA A 141 -3.37 28.37 -3.45
C ALA A 141 -4.67 28.63 -2.69
N HIS A 142 -4.59 28.92 -1.40
CA HIS A 142 -5.72 29.34 -0.55
C HIS A 142 -6.42 30.56 -1.12
N ASN A 143 -5.66 31.58 -1.54
CA ASN A 143 -6.20 32.84 -2.05
C ASN A 143 -6.55 32.82 -3.55
N GLY A 144 -6.27 31.72 -4.26
CA GLY A 144 -6.60 31.60 -5.69
C GLY A 144 -5.62 32.29 -6.64
N HIS A 145 -4.42 32.64 -6.18
CA HIS A 145 -3.42 33.38 -6.95
C HIS A 145 -2.66 32.48 -7.93
N LEU A 146 -3.36 32.03 -8.98
CA LEU A 146 -2.88 31.04 -9.94
C LEU A 146 -1.49 31.35 -10.55
N ARG A 147 -1.19 32.63 -10.82
CA ARG A 147 0.11 33.00 -11.43
C ARG A 147 1.27 32.77 -10.48
N ILE A 148 1.06 33.04 -9.20
CA ILE A 148 2.03 32.77 -8.14
C ILE A 148 2.19 31.26 -7.96
N VAL A 149 1.09 30.52 -7.93
CA VAL A 149 1.11 29.05 -7.86
C VAL A 149 1.93 28.47 -9.02
N LYS A 150 1.72 28.92 -10.25
CA LYS A 150 2.51 28.49 -11.43
C LYS A 150 4.01 28.75 -11.25
N THR A 151 4.36 29.96 -10.78
CA THR A 151 5.75 30.38 -10.58
C THR A 151 6.44 29.52 -9.53
N LEU A 152 5.82 29.35 -8.36
CA LEU A 152 6.37 28.56 -7.27
C LEU A 152 6.41 27.05 -7.59
N LEU A 153 5.38 26.54 -8.28
CA LEU A 153 5.30 25.13 -8.66
C LEU A 153 6.42 24.73 -9.62
N TYR A 154 6.78 25.61 -10.57
CA TYR A 154 7.93 25.38 -11.44
C TYR A 154 9.23 25.21 -10.63
N THR A 155 9.46 26.09 -9.65
CA THR A 155 10.63 25.99 -8.76
C THR A 155 10.63 24.69 -7.96
N ILE A 156 9.49 24.31 -7.38
CA ILE A 156 9.34 23.07 -6.61
C ILE A 156 9.69 21.85 -7.47
N VAL A 157 9.10 21.74 -8.66
CA VAL A 157 9.31 20.59 -9.55
C VAL A 157 10.74 20.53 -10.09
N ALA A 158 11.38 21.68 -10.32
CA ALA A 158 12.73 21.74 -10.88
C ALA A 158 13.83 21.40 -9.87
N PHE A 159 13.64 21.75 -8.59
CA PHE A 159 14.72 21.69 -7.59
C PHE A 159 14.51 20.66 -6.47
N TRP A 160 13.29 20.13 -6.26
CA TRP A 160 13.04 19.22 -5.14
C TRP A 160 13.09 17.74 -5.53
N ILE A 161 13.65 16.93 -4.63
CA ILE A 161 13.75 15.48 -4.81
C ILE A 161 12.37 14.81 -4.66
N TYR A 162 11.52 15.29 -3.73
CA TYR A 162 10.22 14.71 -3.41
C TYR A 162 9.07 15.75 -3.43
N PRO A 163 8.73 16.35 -4.58
CA PRO A 163 7.77 17.46 -4.64
C PRO A 163 6.30 17.04 -4.44
N PHE A 164 6.00 15.73 -4.41
CA PHE A 164 4.64 15.22 -4.53
C PHE A 164 3.74 15.48 -3.31
N SER A 165 4.30 15.54 -2.10
CA SER A 165 3.55 15.89 -0.89
C SER A 165 2.99 17.31 -0.98
N THR A 166 3.85 18.27 -1.27
CA THR A 166 3.50 19.70 -1.38
C THR A 166 2.55 19.96 -2.53
N ILE A 167 2.81 19.33 -3.68
CA ILE A 167 1.95 19.40 -4.85
C ILE A 167 0.51 18.92 -4.51
N ARG A 168 0.39 17.88 -3.68
CA ARG A 168 -0.90 17.39 -3.19
C ARG A 168 -1.56 18.38 -2.24
N GLU A 169 -0.80 18.95 -1.31
CA GLU A 169 -1.33 19.94 -0.38
C GLU A 169 -1.85 21.20 -1.09
N VAL A 170 -1.19 21.62 -2.18
CA VAL A 170 -1.61 22.78 -2.98
C VAL A 170 -3.00 22.59 -3.61
N ILE A 171 -3.26 21.43 -4.23
CA ILE A 171 -4.58 21.18 -4.83
C ILE A 171 -5.65 20.99 -3.75
N ASP A 172 -5.30 20.39 -2.61
CA ASP A 172 -6.17 20.21 -1.46
C ASP A 172 -6.58 21.55 -0.83
N GLU A 173 -5.62 22.46 -0.62
CA GLU A 173 -5.83 23.79 -0.05
C GLU A 173 -6.69 24.65 -0.99
N ALA A 174 -6.38 24.64 -2.29
CA ALA A 174 -7.19 25.32 -3.29
C ALA A 174 -8.63 24.79 -3.32
N ALA A 175 -8.81 23.47 -3.20
CA ALA A 175 -10.14 22.86 -3.19
C ALA A 175 -10.93 23.19 -1.91
N ALA A 176 -10.27 23.18 -0.75
CA ALA A 176 -10.87 23.53 0.54
C ALA A 176 -11.36 25.00 0.60
N ASN A 177 -10.80 25.88 -0.22
CA ASN A 177 -11.11 27.31 -0.26
C ASN A 177 -11.83 27.76 -1.55
N GLY A 178 -12.29 26.82 -2.39
CA GLY A 178 -13.13 27.15 -3.54
C GLY A 178 -12.39 27.74 -4.75
N GLN A 179 -11.08 27.55 -4.82
CA GLN A 179 -10.24 28.17 -5.84
C GLN A 179 -10.21 27.34 -7.12
N LEU A 180 -11.33 27.33 -7.85
CA LEU A 180 -11.54 26.49 -9.04
C LEU A 180 -10.46 26.67 -10.12
N THR A 181 -9.95 27.89 -10.32
CA THR A 181 -8.92 28.19 -11.33
C THR A 181 -7.60 27.49 -11.02
N VAL A 182 -7.21 27.44 -9.74
CA VAL A 182 -6.04 26.72 -9.25
C VAL A 182 -6.25 25.22 -9.35
N VAL A 183 -7.41 24.72 -8.92
CA VAL A 183 -7.75 23.28 -9.00
C VAL A 183 -7.71 22.77 -10.44
N LYS A 184 -8.31 23.49 -11.39
CA LYS A 184 -8.27 23.14 -12.83
C LYS A 184 -6.85 23.04 -13.35
N TYR A 185 -6.01 24.02 -13.00
CA TYR A 185 -4.61 24.03 -13.41
C TYR A 185 -3.84 22.86 -12.80
N MET A 186 -3.99 22.60 -11.49
CA MET A 186 -3.31 21.52 -10.80
C MET A 186 -3.72 20.14 -11.34
N ALA A 187 -5.02 19.93 -11.64
CA ALA A 187 -5.50 18.70 -12.25
C ALA A 187 -4.88 18.46 -13.64
N GLN A 188 -4.81 19.49 -14.49
CA GLN A 188 -4.13 19.42 -15.79
C GLN A 188 -2.63 19.16 -15.64
N HIS A 189 -1.99 19.82 -14.66
CA HIS A 189 -0.58 19.67 -14.37
C HIS A 189 -0.25 18.23 -13.92
N ALA A 190 -1.07 17.63 -13.05
CA ALA A 190 -0.94 16.25 -12.61
C ALA A 190 -0.90 15.25 -13.78
N VAL A 191 -1.81 15.44 -14.75
CA VAL A 191 -1.88 14.61 -15.97
C VAL A 191 -0.65 14.84 -16.85
N SER A 192 -0.22 16.08 -17.03
CA SER A 192 0.95 16.41 -17.86
C SER A 192 2.26 15.78 -17.36
N LEU A 193 2.42 15.71 -16.04
CA LEU A 193 3.57 15.06 -15.39
C LEU A 193 3.43 13.54 -15.25
N ARG A 194 2.35 12.92 -15.77
CA ARG A 194 2.03 11.49 -15.58
C ARG A 194 2.02 11.07 -14.10
N CYS A 195 1.56 11.96 -13.23
CA CYS A 195 1.50 11.77 -11.78
C CYS A 195 0.06 11.71 -11.25
N ASP A 196 -0.92 11.52 -12.13
CA ASP A 196 -2.35 11.34 -11.85
C ASP A 196 -2.62 10.25 -10.79
N THR A 197 -1.86 9.16 -10.80
CA THR A 197 -1.93 8.08 -9.80
C THR A 197 -1.50 8.52 -8.40
N LYS A 198 -0.56 9.48 -8.29
CA LYS A 198 -0.10 10.03 -6.99
C LYS A 198 -1.10 10.99 -6.36
N TYR A 199 -2.01 11.54 -7.16
CA TYR A 199 -3.11 12.39 -6.70
C TYR A 199 -4.36 11.56 -6.33
N SER A 200 -4.40 10.27 -6.66
CA SER A 200 -5.62 9.45 -6.54
C SER A 200 -5.47 8.24 -5.60
N PHE A 201 -4.27 7.94 -5.10
CA PHE A 201 -4.05 6.73 -4.29
C PHE A 201 -4.38 6.91 -2.79
N TRP A 202 -5.67 7.08 -2.52
CA TRP A 202 -6.41 6.76 -1.27
C TRP A 202 -5.75 7.01 0.11
N PRO A 203 -5.48 8.28 0.49
CA PRO A 203 -5.43 8.70 1.90
C PRO A 203 -6.84 8.83 2.51
N PRO A 204 -6.98 8.90 3.85
CA PRO A 204 -8.27 9.03 4.55
C PRO A 204 -9.05 10.32 4.23
N VAL A 205 -8.40 11.34 3.65
CA VAL A 205 -9.05 12.60 3.20
C VAL A 205 -8.59 12.91 1.79
N ASP A 206 -9.54 13.03 0.85
CA ASP A 206 -9.25 13.37 -0.54
C ASP A 206 -9.67 14.82 -0.89
N THR A 207 -9.03 15.39 -1.92
CA THR A 207 -9.27 16.75 -2.43
C THR A 207 -10.76 17.04 -2.66
N LEU A 208 -11.50 16.06 -3.19
CA LEU A 208 -12.92 16.19 -3.47
C LEU A 208 -13.73 16.35 -2.17
N SER A 209 -13.46 15.55 -1.13
CA SER A 209 -14.15 15.72 0.15
C SER A 209 -13.84 17.07 0.81
N LYS A 210 -12.62 17.60 0.66
CA LYS A 210 -12.29 18.96 1.14
C LYS A 210 -13.13 20.05 0.46
N ALA A 211 -13.32 19.98 -0.86
CA ALA A 211 -14.20 20.90 -1.58
C ALA A 211 -15.66 20.81 -1.09
N ILE A 212 -16.14 19.60 -0.81
CA ILE A 212 -17.51 19.37 -0.32
C ILE A 212 -17.68 19.93 1.09
N LEU A 213 -16.71 19.68 2.00
CA LEU A 213 -16.72 20.20 3.37
C LEU A 213 -16.63 21.73 3.40
N GLY A 214 -15.88 22.34 2.48
CA GLY A 214 -15.82 23.80 2.30
C GLY A 214 -17.09 24.40 1.67
N GLY A 215 -18.03 23.58 1.20
CA GLY A 215 -19.26 24.04 0.54
C GLY A 215 -19.03 24.54 -0.90
N HIS A 216 -17.90 24.21 -1.52
CA HIS A 216 -17.51 24.69 -2.85
C HIS A 216 -18.01 23.74 -3.95
N THR A 217 -19.30 23.86 -4.27
CA THR A 217 -19.99 22.97 -5.22
C THR A 217 -19.41 23.02 -6.63
N ASP A 218 -18.96 24.18 -7.10
CA ASP A 218 -18.35 24.36 -8.43
C ASP A 218 -17.02 23.60 -8.57
N VAL A 219 -16.20 23.59 -7.52
CA VAL A 219 -14.98 22.78 -7.43
C VAL A 219 -15.33 21.30 -7.38
N ALA A 220 -16.29 20.90 -6.54
CA ALA A 220 -16.69 19.52 -6.42
C ALA A 220 -17.25 18.96 -7.74
N GLU A 221 -18.10 19.72 -8.44
CA GLU A 221 -18.65 19.35 -9.75
C GLU A 221 -17.55 19.20 -10.81
N PHE A 222 -16.58 20.11 -10.84
CA PHE A 222 -15.44 19.98 -11.74
C PHE A 222 -14.66 18.69 -11.47
N LEU A 223 -14.33 18.42 -10.20
CA LEU A 223 -13.56 17.24 -9.79
C LEU A 223 -14.32 15.93 -10.08
N VAL A 224 -15.63 15.86 -9.83
CA VAL A 224 -16.45 14.67 -10.13
C VAL A 224 -16.46 14.35 -11.63
N ASN A 225 -16.51 15.36 -12.48
CA ASN A 225 -16.53 15.18 -13.94
C ASN A 225 -15.13 14.97 -14.55
N GLU A 226 -14.06 15.23 -13.79
CA GLU A 226 -12.69 15.05 -14.24
C GLU A 226 -12.25 13.58 -14.16
N SER A 227 -12.49 12.81 -15.21
CA SER A 227 -12.23 11.37 -15.23
C SER A 227 -10.75 10.99 -15.44
N ARG A 228 -9.86 11.94 -15.69
CA ARG A 228 -8.42 11.68 -15.86
C ARG A 228 -7.73 11.38 -14.52
N ILE A 229 -8.32 11.81 -13.42
CA ILE A 229 -7.84 11.53 -12.06
C ILE A 229 -8.92 10.75 -11.33
N LEU A 230 -8.56 9.61 -10.74
CA LEU A 230 -9.51 8.75 -10.03
C LEU A 230 -9.74 9.25 -8.59
N TRP A 231 -10.72 10.13 -8.41
CA TRP A 231 -11.08 10.65 -7.09
C TRP A 231 -11.80 9.60 -6.21
N ASN A 232 -11.78 9.79 -4.89
CA ASN A 232 -12.47 8.91 -3.95
C ASN A 232 -13.97 9.27 -3.91
N LEU A 233 -14.68 8.88 -4.97
CA LEU A 233 -16.10 9.16 -5.13
C LEU A 233 -16.99 8.57 -4.02
N LYS A 234 -16.57 7.47 -3.39
CA LYS A 234 -17.31 6.85 -2.28
C LYS A 234 -17.31 7.74 -1.02
N ASN A 235 -16.15 8.31 -0.67
CA ASN A 235 -16.05 9.22 0.47
C ASN A 235 -16.70 10.57 0.15
N ALA A 236 -16.53 11.05 -1.09
CA ALA A 236 -17.21 12.25 -1.56
C ALA A 236 -18.73 12.11 -1.50
N TYR A 237 -19.27 10.96 -1.90
CA TYR A 237 -20.70 10.67 -1.80
C TYR A 237 -21.17 10.69 -0.33
N ALA A 238 -20.44 10.00 0.56
CA ALA A 238 -20.78 9.98 1.98
C ALA A 238 -20.76 11.39 2.59
N THR A 239 -19.72 12.17 2.31
CA THR A 239 -19.57 13.56 2.75
C THR A 239 -20.70 14.44 2.20
N ALA A 240 -21.05 14.28 0.91
CA ALA A 240 -22.15 15.05 0.30
C ALA A 240 -23.51 14.74 0.96
N VAL A 241 -23.76 13.48 1.32
CA VAL A 241 -24.98 13.07 2.04
C VAL A 241 -25.00 13.68 3.44
N GLU A 242 -23.89 13.65 4.17
CA GLU A 242 -23.77 14.25 5.51
C GLU A 242 -23.98 15.77 5.49
N GLN A 243 -23.49 16.45 4.44
CA GLN A 243 -23.67 17.88 4.23
C GLN A 243 -25.04 18.25 3.59
N GLY A 244 -25.89 17.28 3.27
CA GLY A 244 -27.19 17.52 2.63
C GLY A 244 -27.11 17.97 1.16
N GLN A 245 -25.97 17.83 0.50
CA GLN A 245 -25.74 18.21 -0.91
C GLN A 245 -26.31 17.16 -1.88
N THR A 246 -27.64 17.05 -1.92
CA THR A 246 -28.36 16.00 -2.68
C THR A 246 -28.10 16.01 -4.19
N ALA A 247 -27.94 17.19 -4.80
CA ALA A 247 -27.64 17.31 -6.23
C ALA A 247 -26.27 16.72 -6.57
N LEU A 248 -25.24 17.03 -5.77
CA LEU A 248 -23.90 16.48 -5.93
C LEU A 248 -23.88 14.97 -5.68
N ALA A 249 -24.57 14.49 -4.64
CA ALA A 249 -24.70 13.06 -4.36
C ALA A 249 -25.33 12.30 -5.54
N ARG A 250 -26.39 12.84 -6.14
CA ARG A 250 -27.00 12.27 -7.36
C ARG A 250 -26.01 12.24 -8.52
N ARG A 251 -25.27 13.32 -8.74
CA ARG A 251 -24.27 13.39 -9.79
C ARG A 251 -23.17 12.34 -9.62
N ILE A 252 -22.70 12.13 -8.40
CA ILE A 252 -21.72 11.08 -8.10
C ILE A 252 -22.29 9.70 -8.41
N CYS A 253 -23.56 9.43 -8.09
CA CYS A 253 -24.20 8.15 -8.43
C CYS A 253 -24.23 7.86 -9.94
N GLU A 254 -24.45 8.88 -10.77
CA GLU A 254 -24.47 8.76 -12.23
C GLU A 254 -23.08 8.44 -12.79
N VAL A 255 -22.06 9.13 -12.29
CA VAL A 255 -20.69 9.05 -12.82
C VAL A 255 -19.91 7.85 -12.26
N TYR A 256 -20.28 7.35 -11.07
CA TYR A 256 -19.55 6.28 -10.39
C TYR A 256 -19.35 5.01 -11.25
N PRO A 257 -20.39 4.40 -11.86
CA PRO A 257 -20.20 3.16 -12.60
C PRO A 257 -19.27 3.33 -13.80
N GLU A 258 -19.25 4.50 -14.45
CA GLU A 258 -18.38 4.78 -15.59
C GLU A 258 -16.91 4.84 -15.16
N GLN A 259 -16.62 5.51 -14.04
CA GLN A 259 -15.23 5.71 -13.57
C GLN A 259 -14.62 4.45 -12.92
N VAL A 260 -15.44 3.60 -12.30
CA VAL A 260 -14.96 2.36 -11.62
C VAL A 260 -15.44 1.07 -12.27
N ARG A 261 -15.59 1.06 -13.60
CA ARG A 261 -15.80 -0.15 -14.42
C ARG A 261 -17.05 -0.97 -14.02
N GLY A 262 -18.18 -0.29 -13.85
CA GLY A 262 -19.47 -0.89 -13.55
C GLY A 262 -19.64 -1.36 -12.11
N ARG A 263 -18.75 -0.96 -11.18
CA ARG A 263 -18.92 -1.27 -9.75
C ARG A 263 -20.13 -0.55 -9.16
N SER A 264 -20.77 -1.21 -8.21
CA SER A 264 -21.95 -0.68 -7.51
C SER A 264 -21.53 0.17 -6.32
N LEU A 265 -21.82 1.48 -6.37
CA LEU A 265 -21.57 2.42 -5.27
C LEU A 265 -22.16 1.92 -3.94
N PHE A 266 -23.38 1.37 -3.95
CA PHE A 266 -24.02 0.83 -2.74
C PHE A 266 -23.22 -0.31 -2.08
N LEU A 267 -22.58 -1.18 -2.86
CA LEU A 267 -21.77 -2.28 -2.34
C LEU A 267 -20.46 -1.76 -1.73
N ASP A 268 -19.82 -0.81 -2.42
CA ASP A 268 -18.58 -0.21 -1.96
C ASP A 268 -18.83 0.63 -0.69
N LEU A 269 -19.89 1.42 -0.62
CA LEU A 269 -20.24 2.15 0.62
C LEU A 269 -20.49 1.20 1.79
N ALA A 270 -21.14 0.06 1.55
CA ALA A 270 -21.37 -0.96 2.58
C ALA A 270 -20.08 -1.65 3.05
N SER A 271 -19.17 -1.96 2.12
CA SER A 271 -17.85 -2.54 2.38
C SER A 271 -16.94 -1.60 3.19
N TRP A 272 -17.03 -0.29 2.94
CA TRP A 272 -16.23 0.73 3.62
C TRP A 272 -16.87 1.33 4.88
N GLY A 273 -18.11 0.95 5.20
CA GLY A 273 -18.75 1.31 6.47
C GLY A 273 -19.48 2.65 6.49
N HIS A 274 -19.75 3.26 5.33
CA HIS A 274 -20.43 4.56 5.24
C HIS A 274 -21.96 4.43 5.52
N LEU A 275 -22.33 4.23 6.78
CA LEU A 275 -23.68 3.89 7.21
C LEU A 275 -24.77 4.87 6.74
N GLU A 276 -24.58 6.17 6.92
CA GLU A 276 -25.60 7.16 6.55
C GLU A 276 -25.78 7.24 5.03
N ALA A 277 -24.70 7.11 4.27
CA ALA A 277 -24.75 7.01 2.81
C ALA A 277 -25.50 5.76 2.34
N VAL A 278 -25.28 4.61 3.00
CA VAL A 278 -26.01 3.36 2.74
C VAL A 278 -27.51 3.53 3.06
N LYS A 279 -27.85 4.11 4.21
CA LYS A 279 -29.26 4.40 4.58
C LYS A 279 -29.92 5.31 3.55
N TYR A 280 -29.22 6.33 3.09
CA TYR A 280 -29.73 7.28 2.10
C TYR A 280 -29.99 6.60 0.75
N LEU A 281 -29.05 5.81 0.22
CA LEU A 281 -29.25 5.06 -1.03
C LEU A 281 -30.38 4.03 -0.91
N TYR A 282 -30.44 3.31 0.22
CA TYR A 282 -31.51 2.35 0.47
C TYR A 282 -32.89 3.02 0.41
N LYS A 283 -33.07 4.18 1.05
CA LYS A 283 -34.32 4.95 1.00
C LYS A 283 -34.65 5.49 -0.40
N ASN A 284 -33.65 5.67 -1.26
CA ASN A 284 -33.79 6.18 -2.62
C ASN A 284 -33.85 5.06 -3.69
N GLY A 285 -34.29 3.85 -3.31
CA GLY A 285 -34.58 2.77 -4.26
C GLY A 285 -33.48 1.72 -4.45
N CYS A 286 -32.37 1.80 -3.70
CA CYS A 286 -31.40 0.69 -3.63
C CYS A 286 -31.82 -0.37 -2.59
N ASP A 287 -33.07 -0.85 -2.65
CA ASP A 287 -33.66 -1.78 -1.68
C ASP A 287 -33.93 -3.20 -2.23
N ASP A 288 -33.50 -3.49 -3.46
CA ASP A 288 -33.56 -4.82 -4.06
C ASP A 288 -32.88 -5.87 -3.17
N SER A 289 -33.58 -6.97 -2.90
CA SER A 289 -33.11 -8.03 -1.99
C SER A 289 -31.78 -8.65 -2.42
N GLY A 290 -31.52 -8.77 -3.72
CA GLY A 290 -30.27 -9.28 -4.26
C GLY A 290 -29.10 -8.32 -4.03
N LEU A 291 -29.32 -7.02 -4.24
CA LEU A 291 -28.35 -5.96 -3.97
C LEU A 291 -28.07 -5.82 -2.46
N VAL A 292 -29.12 -5.76 -1.63
CA VAL A 292 -29.03 -5.70 -0.17
C VAL A 292 -28.29 -6.92 0.38
N GLY A 293 -28.59 -8.12 -0.11
CA GLY A 293 -27.89 -9.34 0.29
C GLY A 293 -26.39 -9.33 -0.06
N LYS A 294 -26.02 -8.80 -1.23
CA LYS A 294 -24.62 -8.61 -1.62
C LYS A 294 -23.91 -7.57 -0.75
N ALA A 295 -24.57 -6.45 -0.46
CA ALA A 295 -24.05 -5.38 0.41
C ALA A 295 -23.81 -5.90 1.83
N PHE A 296 -24.79 -6.66 2.36
CA PHE A 296 -24.72 -7.29 3.66
C PHE A 296 -23.52 -8.24 3.76
N ALA A 297 -23.31 -9.08 2.74
CA ALA A 297 -22.16 -9.97 2.70
C ALA A 297 -20.82 -9.25 2.53
N ALA A 298 -20.77 -8.09 1.87
CA ALA A 298 -19.56 -7.28 1.78
C ALA A 298 -19.23 -6.65 3.13
N ALA A 299 -20.19 -5.92 3.71
CA ALA A 299 -20.06 -5.30 5.04
C ALA A 299 -19.63 -6.30 6.12
N ALA A 300 -20.17 -7.53 6.09
CA ALA A 300 -19.79 -8.58 7.04
C ALA A 300 -18.33 -9.05 6.89
N GLY A 301 -17.82 -9.15 5.66
CA GLY A 301 -16.43 -9.54 5.40
C GLY A 301 -15.41 -8.47 5.77
N ASP A 302 -15.81 -7.20 5.66
CA ASP A 302 -14.97 -6.04 5.96
C ASP A 302 -15.20 -5.48 7.39
N ALA A 303 -15.84 -6.27 8.26
CA ALA A 303 -16.09 -5.95 9.67
C ALA A 303 -16.93 -4.67 9.94
N GLN A 304 -17.78 -4.26 9.00
CA GLN A 304 -18.62 -3.07 9.10
C GLN A 304 -19.91 -3.33 9.90
N ARG A 305 -19.76 -3.51 11.20
CA ARG A 305 -20.82 -3.97 12.10
C ARG A 305 -22.11 -3.13 12.06
N ASP A 306 -22.01 -1.81 11.98
CA ASP A 306 -23.21 -0.96 12.03
C ASP A 306 -24.00 -0.99 10.72
N VAL A 307 -23.31 -1.11 9.57
CA VAL A 307 -23.95 -1.39 8.28
C VAL A 307 -24.62 -2.77 8.30
N VAL A 308 -23.95 -3.79 8.84
CA VAL A 308 -24.52 -5.14 9.01
C VAL A 308 -25.80 -5.10 9.84
N LYS A 309 -25.80 -4.43 11.00
CA LYS A 309 -27.00 -4.25 11.85
C LYS A 309 -28.15 -3.57 11.12
N PHE A 310 -27.85 -2.51 10.37
CA PHE A 310 -28.86 -1.80 9.59
C PHE A 310 -29.45 -2.71 8.50
N LEU A 311 -28.61 -3.31 7.65
CA LEU A 311 -29.06 -4.11 6.52
C LEU A 311 -29.84 -5.35 6.97
N VAL A 312 -29.43 -6.04 8.04
CA VAL A 312 -30.22 -7.18 8.56
C VAL A 312 -31.55 -6.73 9.15
N GLY A 313 -31.61 -5.53 9.74
CA GLY A 313 -32.82 -4.91 10.28
C GLY A 313 -33.84 -4.50 9.21
N THR A 314 -33.43 -4.38 7.94
CA THR A 314 -34.36 -4.08 6.83
C THR A 314 -35.32 -5.22 6.49
N GLY A 315 -35.07 -6.44 6.96
CA GLY A 315 -35.85 -7.63 6.61
C GLY A 315 -35.66 -8.13 5.17
N ARG A 316 -34.87 -7.45 4.32
CA ARG A 316 -34.60 -7.83 2.93
C ARG A 316 -33.49 -8.87 2.76
N VAL A 317 -32.76 -9.19 3.84
CA VAL A 317 -31.69 -10.20 3.82
C VAL A 317 -32.29 -11.60 3.90
N ASN A 318 -32.23 -12.35 2.80
CA ASN A 318 -32.64 -13.75 2.73
C ASN A 318 -31.59 -14.70 3.37
N SER A 319 -31.94 -15.98 3.54
CA SER A 319 -31.08 -16.96 4.21
C SER A 319 -29.76 -17.24 3.47
N GLU A 320 -29.77 -17.24 2.13
CA GLU A 320 -28.55 -17.46 1.34
C GLU A 320 -27.55 -16.31 1.49
N ALA A 321 -28.04 -15.07 1.43
CA ALA A 321 -27.23 -13.88 1.69
C ALA A 321 -26.70 -13.88 3.11
N PHE A 322 -27.51 -14.32 4.08
CA PHE A 322 -27.08 -14.46 5.47
C PHE A 322 -25.93 -15.47 5.62
N ASP A 323 -26.06 -16.65 5.05
CA ASP A 323 -25.02 -17.69 5.09
C ASP A 323 -23.73 -17.23 4.38
N LYS A 324 -23.87 -16.49 3.27
CA LYS A 324 -22.72 -15.90 2.56
C LYS A 324 -22.01 -14.84 3.39
N ALA A 325 -22.76 -13.98 4.08
CA ALA A 325 -22.21 -12.98 4.97
C ALA A 325 -21.52 -13.62 6.18
N PHE A 326 -22.15 -14.62 6.79
CA PHE A 326 -21.58 -15.41 7.88
C PHE A 326 -20.26 -16.04 7.47
N LYS A 327 -20.22 -16.72 6.32
CA LYS A 327 -18.98 -17.29 5.76
C LYS A 327 -17.87 -16.25 5.62
N ARG A 328 -18.18 -15.07 5.05
CA ARG A 328 -17.19 -13.99 4.87
C ARG A 328 -16.68 -13.43 6.20
N ALA A 329 -17.57 -13.28 7.18
CA ALA A 329 -17.21 -12.87 8.53
C ALA A 329 -16.32 -13.89 9.26
N CYS A 330 -16.34 -15.18 8.88
CA CYS A 330 -15.40 -16.17 9.43
C CYS A 330 -14.00 -16.10 8.81
N TYR A 331 -13.85 -15.47 7.63
CA TYR A 331 -12.58 -15.39 6.90
C TYR A 331 -11.82 -14.07 7.12
N GLY A 332 -12.53 -12.95 7.30
CA GLY A 332 -11.92 -11.62 7.27
C GLY A 332 -11.08 -11.27 8.50
N PHE A 333 -10.16 -10.32 8.37
CA PHE A 333 -9.33 -9.81 9.46
C PHE A 333 -10.16 -8.90 10.40
N LYS A 334 -10.01 -9.05 11.72
CA LYS A 334 -10.76 -8.26 12.75
C LYS A 334 -12.29 -8.39 12.68
N THR A 335 -12.81 -9.48 12.11
CA THR A 335 -14.25 -9.70 11.93
C THR A 335 -14.94 -10.39 13.11
N ILE A 336 -14.21 -10.75 14.18
CA ILE A 336 -14.73 -11.60 15.27
C ILE A 336 -16.01 -11.05 15.93
N ASP A 337 -16.11 -9.72 16.11
CA ASP A 337 -17.29 -9.07 16.68
C ASP A 337 -18.50 -9.14 15.74
N THR A 338 -18.25 -8.99 14.44
CA THR A 338 -19.29 -9.10 13.41
C THR A 338 -19.74 -10.54 13.26
N MET A 339 -18.82 -11.50 13.25
CA MET A 339 -19.12 -12.93 13.25
C MET A 339 -19.93 -13.32 14.49
N THR A 340 -19.50 -12.90 15.68
CA THR A 340 -20.19 -13.17 16.95
C THR A 340 -21.61 -12.59 16.94
N PHE A 341 -21.76 -11.36 16.45
CA PHE A 341 -23.08 -10.75 16.26
C PHE A 341 -23.97 -11.60 15.33
N LEU A 342 -23.46 -11.99 14.15
CA LEU A 342 -24.20 -12.82 13.20
C LEU A 342 -24.54 -14.21 13.75
N TYR A 343 -23.62 -14.82 14.51
CA TYR A 343 -23.85 -16.10 15.18
C TYR A 343 -24.97 -15.99 16.21
N ASN A 344 -24.98 -14.93 17.01
CA ASN A 344 -25.99 -14.70 18.05
C ASN A 344 -27.39 -14.43 17.48
N LEU A 345 -27.51 -14.02 16.21
CA LEU A 345 -28.81 -13.91 15.55
C LEU A 345 -29.47 -15.27 15.29
N LYS A 346 -28.73 -16.39 15.38
CA LYS A 346 -29.23 -17.77 15.16
C LYS A 346 -29.98 -17.96 13.82
N ARG A 347 -29.62 -17.16 12.82
CA ARG A 347 -30.20 -17.19 11.46
C ARG A 347 -29.34 -17.95 10.44
N ALA A 348 -28.09 -18.28 10.78
CA ALA A 348 -27.23 -19.06 9.92
C ALA A 348 -27.77 -20.49 9.80
N SER A 349 -27.84 -21.02 8.58
CA SER A 349 -28.23 -22.41 8.38
C SER A 349 -27.10 -23.35 8.85
N PRO A 350 -27.39 -24.63 9.14
CA PRO A 350 -26.33 -25.61 9.41
C PRO A 350 -25.30 -25.71 8.28
N GLN A 351 -25.71 -25.49 7.03
CA GLN A 351 -24.80 -25.43 5.89
C GLN A 351 -23.95 -24.15 5.91
N GLY A 352 -24.53 -23.01 6.29
CA GLY A 352 -23.82 -21.76 6.52
C GLY A 352 -22.76 -21.86 7.61
N ILE A 353 -23.08 -22.51 8.73
CA ILE A 353 -22.14 -22.78 9.82
C ILE A 353 -20.99 -23.66 9.36
N ASN A 354 -21.29 -24.78 8.67
CA ASN A 354 -20.24 -25.64 8.10
C ASN A 354 -19.35 -24.86 7.11
N ARG A 355 -19.92 -24.06 6.22
CA ARG A 355 -19.17 -23.22 5.28
C ARG A 355 -18.33 -22.14 5.98
N GLY A 356 -18.82 -21.58 7.08
CA GLY A 356 -18.09 -20.63 7.92
C GLY A 356 -16.90 -21.30 8.61
N PHE A 357 -17.09 -22.51 9.15
CA PHE A 357 -16.01 -23.34 9.70
C PHE A 357 -14.95 -23.68 8.65
N GLU A 358 -15.36 -24.08 7.44
CA GLU A 358 -14.47 -24.39 6.31
C GLU A 358 -13.56 -23.24 5.89
N SER A 359 -14.02 -22.00 6.02
CA SER A 359 -13.26 -20.79 5.65
C SER A 359 -12.57 -20.09 6.81
N SER A 360 -12.75 -20.57 8.05
CA SER A 360 -12.16 -19.95 9.23
C SER A 360 -10.67 -20.20 9.31
N ASN A 361 -9.90 -19.13 9.53
CA ASN A 361 -8.47 -19.21 9.79
C ASN A 361 -8.12 -18.97 11.27
N ASP A 362 -9.13 -18.70 12.11
CA ASP A 362 -8.95 -18.47 13.55
C ASP A 362 -9.34 -19.72 14.35
N VAL A 363 -8.37 -20.28 15.10
CA VAL A 363 -8.58 -21.47 15.94
C VAL A 363 -9.63 -21.23 17.03
N ALA A 364 -9.76 -20.02 17.56
CA ALA A 364 -10.77 -19.69 18.58
C ALA A 364 -12.19 -19.80 18.00
N VAL A 365 -12.40 -19.27 16.79
CA VAL A 365 -13.69 -19.39 16.08
C VAL A 365 -14.01 -20.86 15.77
N MET A 366 -13.00 -21.62 15.32
CA MET A 366 -13.18 -23.05 15.06
C MET A 366 -13.52 -23.85 16.32
N LYS A 367 -12.88 -23.55 17.47
CA LYS A 367 -13.21 -24.18 18.75
C LYS A 367 -14.65 -23.89 19.15
N LEU A 368 -15.08 -22.63 19.07
CA LEU A 368 -16.43 -22.22 19.40
C LEU A 368 -17.48 -23.00 18.58
N PHE A 369 -17.29 -23.10 17.27
CA PHE A 369 -18.19 -23.86 16.41
C PHE A 369 -18.14 -25.36 16.69
N TYR A 370 -16.95 -25.93 16.90
CA TYR A 370 -16.81 -27.36 17.18
C TYR A 370 -17.46 -27.78 18.50
N GLU A 371 -17.45 -26.90 19.51
CA GLU A 371 -18.04 -27.16 20.83
C GLU A 371 -19.56 -26.95 20.86
N LYS A 372 -20.07 -25.96 20.12
CA LYS A 372 -21.47 -25.55 20.18
C LYS A 372 -22.35 -26.10 19.05
N GLU A 373 -21.76 -26.50 17.93
CA GLU A 373 -22.49 -26.89 16.73
C GLU A 373 -22.10 -28.29 16.25
N LYS A 374 -23.01 -28.95 15.53
CA LYS A 374 -22.73 -30.21 14.86
C LYS A 374 -22.02 -29.96 13.53
N ILE A 375 -20.70 -29.92 13.55
CA ILE A 375 -19.86 -29.77 12.35
C ILE A 375 -19.70 -31.13 11.66
N SER A 376 -19.91 -31.14 10.33
CA SER A 376 -19.77 -32.36 9.53
C SER A 376 -18.29 -32.75 9.32
N ASP A 377 -18.00 -34.06 9.25
CA ASP A 377 -16.66 -34.54 8.93
C ASP A 377 -16.14 -34.02 7.58
N LYS A 378 -17.05 -33.82 6.63
CA LYS A 378 -16.73 -33.19 5.33
C LYS A 378 -16.22 -31.76 5.53
N ALA A 379 -16.89 -30.95 6.35
CA ALA A 379 -16.46 -29.58 6.65
C ALA A 379 -15.10 -29.55 7.37
N ILE A 380 -14.87 -30.48 8.30
CA ILE A 380 -13.58 -30.64 9.00
C ILE A 380 -12.45 -30.97 8.00
N ALA A 381 -12.69 -31.91 7.09
CA ALA A 381 -11.76 -32.28 6.03
C ALA A 381 -11.48 -31.13 5.05
N THR A 382 -12.50 -30.37 4.66
CA THR A 382 -12.37 -29.22 3.77
C THR A 382 -11.63 -28.07 4.44
N ALA A 383 -11.92 -27.74 5.70
CA ALA A 383 -11.19 -26.73 6.48
C ALA A 383 -9.70 -27.08 6.57
N PHE A 384 -9.38 -28.35 6.84
CA PHE A 384 -8.01 -28.85 6.88
C PHE A 384 -7.30 -28.72 5.54
N THR A 385 -8.01 -28.98 4.43
CA THR A 385 -7.48 -28.82 3.08
C THR A 385 -7.22 -27.35 2.74
N ASN A 386 -8.17 -26.46 3.04
CA ASN A 386 -8.03 -25.02 2.81
C ASN A 386 -6.85 -24.44 3.57
N ALA A 387 -6.62 -24.87 4.82
CA ALA A 387 -5.48 -24.45 5.63
C ALA A 387 -4.12 -24.79 4.98
N LEU A 388 -4.06 -25.81 4.13
CA LEU A 388 -2.85 -26.18 3.38
C LEU A 388 -2.67 -25.36 2.11
N ASP A 389 -3.77 -24.85 1.55
CA ASP A 389 -3.78 -24.16 0.27
C ASP A 389 -3.48 -22.67 0.34
N LEU A 390 -3.69 -22.03 1.50
CA LEU A 390 -3.41 -20.61 1.70
C LEU A 390 -1.97 -20.27 1.31
N ARG A 391 -1.82 -19.39 0.30
CA ARG A 391 -0.54 -18.96 -0.29
C ARG A 391 0.32 -18.11 0.66
N LEU A 392 -0.17 -17.84 1.86
CA LEU A 392 0.53 -17.14 2.93
C LEU A 392 0.60 -18.09 4.12
N ILE A 393 1.62 -18.93 4.11
CA ILE A 393 1.99 -19.76 5.27
C ILE A 393 2.50 -18.79 6.34
N GLY A 394 1.73 -18.66 7.41
CA GLY A 394 2.12 -17.91 8.60
C GLY A 394 1.58 -18.52 9.90
N ASP A 395 0.51 -19.33 9.84
CA ASP A 395 -0.06 -19.92 11.05
C ASP A 395 -0.41 -21.41 10.88
N SER A 396 0.52 -22.28 11.30
CA SER A 396 0.30 -23.73 11.39
C SER A 396 -0.70 -24.10 12.49
N SER A 397 -1.20 -23.16 13.30
CA SER A 397 -2.10 -23.45 14.44
C SER A 397 -3.41 -24.12 14.03
N VAL A 398 -3.99 -23.76 12.87
CA VAL A 398 -5.21 -24.40 12.36
C VAL A 398 -4.95 -25.86 11.98
N ILE A 399 -3.85 -26.13 11.27
CA ILE A 399 -3.42 -27.49 10.92
C ILE A 399 -3.22 -28.32 12.20
N ARG A 400 -2.54 -27.73 13.20
CA ARG A 400 -2.26 -28.38 14.49
C ARG A 400 -3.51 -28.73 15.27
N TYR A 401 -4.48 -27.84 15.27
CA TYR A 401 -5.76 -28.05 15.93
C TYR A 401 -6.59 -29.13 15.24
N LEU A 402 -6.73 -29.03 13.92
CA LEU A 402 -7.60 -29.92 13.13
C LEU A 402 -7.06 -31.34 13.01
N SER A 403 -5.74 -31.54 12.89
CA SER A 403 -5.18 -32.89 12.70
C SER A 403 -5.38 -33.81 13.91
N LYS A 404 -5.70 -33.26 15.08
CA LYS A 404 -6.03 -34.02 16.31
C LYS A 404 -7.47 -34.51 16.31
N LYS A 405 -8.32 -34.04 15.40
CA LYS A 405 -9.77 -34.32 15.40
C LYS A 405 -10.07 -35.67 14.74
N PRO A 406 -11.09 -36.41 15.22
CA PRO A 406 -11.43 -37.73 14.69
C PRO A 406 -11.94 -37.71 13.24
N GLY A 407 -12.51 -36.59 12.78
CA GLY A 407 -13.02 -36.44 11.41
C GLY A 407 -11.98 -36.35 10.29
N ILE A 408 -10.67 -36.32 10.62
CA ILE A 408 -9.60 -36.31 9.62
C ILE A 408 -9.08 -37.72 9.35
N SER A 409 -9.24 -38.18 8.10
CA SER A 409 -8.70 -39.46 7.63
C SER A 409 -7.18 -39.46 7.50
N SER A 410 -6.56 -40.65 7.68
CA SER A 410 -5.12 -40.88 7.45
C SER A 410 -4.68 -40.48 6.03
N LYS A 411 -5.56 -40.66 5.03
CA LYS A 411 -5.33 -40.24 3.64
C LYS A 411 -5.17 -38.73 3.52
N LEU A 412 -5.99 -37.95 4.23
CA LEU A 412 -5.90 -36.48 4.22
C LEU A 412 -4.65 -36.00 4.97
N ILE A 413 -4.30 -36.62 6.09
CA ILE A 413 -3.05 -36.34 6.81
C ILE A 413 -1.84 -36.62 5.92
N GLY A 414 -1.85 -37.74 5.19
CA GLY A 414 -0.80 -38.06 4.22
C GLY A 414 -0.70 -37.03 3.08
N LYS A 415 -1.82 -36.62 2.49
CA LYS A 415 -1.83 -35.55 1.46
C LYS A 415 -1.31 -34.23 2.02
N ALA A 416 -1.71 -33.87 3.22
CA ALA A 416 -1.27 -32.66 3.91
C ALA A 416 0.22 -32.65 4.17
N PHE A 417 0.76 -33.78 4.63
CA PHE A 417 2.17 -33.97 4.87
C PHE A 417 3.00 -33.78 3.58
N VAL A 418 2.58 -34.42 2.49
CA VAL A 418 3.24 -34.27 1.18
C VAL A 418 3.16 -32.83 0.66
N SER A 419 2.00 -32.17 0.79
CA SER A 419 1.84 -30.77 0.39
C SER A 419 2.70 -29.81 1.22
N ALA A 420 2.79 -30.05 2.54
CA ALA A 420 3.65 -29.26 3.43
C ALA A 420 5.13 -29.39 3.03
N ALA A 421 5.58 -30.61 2.69
CA ALA A 421 6.93 -30.85 2.19
C ALA A 421 7.20 -30.16 0.83
N LEU A 422 6.26 -30.23 -0.11
CA LEU A 422 6.35 -29.55 -1.41
C LEU A 422 6.46 -28.02 -1.28
N ARG A 423 5.77 -27.43 -0.30
CA ARG A 423 5.77 -25.99 -0.02
C ARG A 423 6.89 -25.55 0.93
N LEU A 424 7.71 -26.48 1.41
CA LEU A 424 8.80 -26.21 2.36
C LEU A 424 8.35 -25.65 3.71
N ASN A 425 7.15 -26.03 4.16
CA ASN A 425 6.64 -25.66 5.47
C ASN A 425 7.18 -26.62 6.54
N THR A 426 8.33 -26.28 7.12
CA THR A 426 9.01 -27.08 8.14
C THR A 426 8.16 -27.28 9.40
N ASP A 427 7.39 -26.29 9.82
CA ASP A 427 6.59 -26.36 11.04
C ASP A 427 5.42 -27.33 10.91
N ALA A 428 4.71 -27.27 9.78
CA ALA A 428 3.65 -28.21 9.48
C ALA A 428 4.19 -29.63 9.29
N VAL A 429 5.34 -29.80 8.64
CA VAL A 429 5.99 -31.12 8.51
C VAL A 429 6.39 -31.66 9.89
N ASN A 430 7.06 -30.85 10.73
CA ASN A 430 7.45 -31.25 12.08
C ASN A 430 6.28 -31.67 12.95
N PHE A 431 5.16 -30.99 12.81
CA PHE A 431 3.99 -31.33 13.61
C PHE A 431 3.24 -32.56 13.06
N LEU A 432 3.11 -32.67 11.74
CA LEU A 432 2.40 -33.78 11.12
C LEU A 432 3.21 -35.08 11.12
N LYS A 433 4.54 -35.04 11.19
CA LYS A 433 5.41 -36.24 11.23
C LYS A 433 5.12 -37.12 12.44
N ASP A 434 4.77 -36.51 13.57
CA ASP A 434 4.49 -37.17 14.85
C ASP A 434 3.04 -37.69 14.92
N ASN A 435 2.22 -37.43 13.90
CA ASN A 435 0.84 -37.88 13.89
C ASN A 435 0.76 -39.41 13.69
N GLU A 436 0.11 -40.12 14.61
CA GLU A 436 -0.04 -41.58 14.58
C GLU A 436 -0.77 -42.09 13.33
N ARG A 437 -1.61 -41.26 12.71
CA ARG A 437 -2.37 -41.62 11.50
C ARG A 437 -1.60 -41.37 10.21
N LEU A 438 -0.36 -40.88 10.27
CA LEU A 438 0.48 -40.67 9.10
C LEU A 438 0.96 -42.01 8.55
N SER A 439 0.72 -42.26 7.26
CA SER A 439 1.19 -43.48 6.61
C SER A 439 2.64 -43.37 6.18
N SER A 440 3.40 -44.46 6.32
CA SER A 440 4.77 -44.58 5.82
C SER A 440 4.86 -44.27 4.31
N LYS A 441 3.85 -44.66 3.53
CA LYS A 441 3.73 -44.33 2.10
C LYS A 441 3.72 -42.81 1.85
N ALA A 442 2.94 -42.04 2.62
CA ALA A 442 2.91 -40.59 2.48
C ALA A 442 4.26 -39.96 2.89
N MET A 443 4.92 -40.51 3.91
CA MET A 443 6.26 -40.07 4.30
C MET A 443 7.29 -40.31 3.19
N GLY A 444 7.28 -41.49 2.58
CA GLY A 444 8.12 -41.81 1.44
C GLY A 444 7.88 -40.90 0.23
N GLN A 445 6.61 -40.60 -0.07
CA GLN A 445 6.27 -39.67 -1.14
C GLN A 445 6.82 -38.26 -0.87
N ALA A 446 6.63 -37.73 0.34
CA ALA A 446 7.15 -36.42 0.72
C ALA A 446 8.68 -36.35 0.59
N PHE A 447 9.38 -37.41 1.03
CA PHE A 447 10.84 -37.53 0.91
C PHE A 447 11.30 -37.47 -0.56
N VAL A 448 10.68 -38.27 -1.43
CA VAL A 448 10.99 -38.30 -2.88
C VAL A 448 10.74 -36.93 -3.53
N GLU A 449 9.68 -36.22 -3.15
CA GLU A 449 9.40 -34.88 -3.66
C GLU A 449 10.43 -33.83 -3.18
N ALA A 450 10.83 -33.85 -1.90
CA ALA A 450 11.88 -32.97 -1.38
C ALA A 450 13.20 -33.14 -2.14
N VAL A 451 13.54 -34.40 -2.47
CA VAL A 451 14.71 -34.75 -3.28
C VAL A 451 14.59 -34.21 -4.70
N LYS A 452 13.42 -34.33 -5.36
CA LYS A 452 13.19 -33.72 -6.69
C LYS A 452 13.41 -32.22 -6.67
N LEU A 453 12.92 -31.54 -5.63
CA LEU A 453 13.00 -30.08 -5.46
C LEU A 453 14.37 -29.56 -4.99
N HIS A 454 15.35 -30.44 -4.72
CA HIS A 454 16.68 -30.08 -4.21
C HIS A 454 16.69 -29.42 -2.83
N LYS A 455 15.80 -29.83 -1.93
CA LYS A 455 15.68 -29.19 -0.63
C LYS A 455 16.27 -30.10 0.43
N VAL A 456 17.60 -29.98 0.60
CA VAL A 456 18.43 -30.82 1.49
C VAL A 456 17.91 -30.75 2.93
N ASP A 457 17.57 -29.56 3.43
CA ASP A 457 17.08 -29.40 4.80
C ASP A 457 15.74 -30.12 5.01
N MET A 458 14.84 -30.03 4.04
CA MET A 458 13.57 -30.75 4.07
C MET A 458 13.78 -32.26 3.92
N MET A 459 14.72 -32.70 3.10
CA MET A 459 15.09 -34.11 2.98
C MET A 459 15.60 -34.66 4.33
N LYS A 460 16.51 -33.94 4.99
CA LYS A 460 17.04 -34.29 6.32
C LYS A 460 15.96 -34.26 7.40
N LEU A 461 15.01 -33.33 7.31
CA LEU A 461 13.87 -33.27 8.22
C LEU A 461 12.95 -34.48 8.08
N LEU A 462 12.82 -34.99 6.86
CA LEU A 462 11.96 -36.13 6.51
C LEU A 462 12.68 -37.48 6.67
N SER A 463 14.00 -37.50 6.80
CA SER A 463 14.77 -38.72 7.04
C SER A 463 14.63 -39.17 8.49
N ASP A 464 13.46 -39.69 8.83
CA ASP A 464 13.24 -40.47 10.05
C ASP A 464 13.65 -41.92 9.76
N GLU A 465 14.54 -42.44 10.61
CA GLU A 465 15.19 -43.75 10.49
C GLU A 465 14.18 -44.91 10.46
N TYR A 466 13.03 -44.74 11.11
CA TYR A 466 12.04 -45.82 11.26
C TYR A 466 10.78 -45.66 10.41
N ARG A 467 10.51 -44.47 9.85
CA ARG A 467 9.22 -44.18 9.18
C ARG A 467 9.30 -43.95 7.67
N THR A 468 10.47 -43.65 7.09
CA THR A 468 10.60 -43.56 5.62
C THR A 468 10.73 -44.95 4.98
N PRO A 469 9.86 -45.33 4.01
CA PRO A 469 9.94 -46.64 3.35
C PRO A 469 11.25 -46.82 2.55
N GLY A 470 11.83 -48.02 2.60
CA GLY A 470 13.02 -48.37 1.81
C GLY A 470 12.83 -48.16 0.30
N GLU A 471 11.64 -48.51 -0.22
CA GLU A 471 11.25 -48.25 -1.63
C GLU A 471 11.35 -46.77 -2.00
N ALA A 472 11.00 -45.87 -1.08
CA ALA A 472 11.07 -44.42 -1.33
C ALA A 472 12.52 -43.91 -1.37
N LEU A 473 13.40 -44.48 -0.54
CA LEU A 473 14.84 -44.20 -0.59
C LEU A 473 15.44 -44.64 -1.92
N VAL A 474 15.09 -45.84 -2.42
CA VAL A 474 15.53 -46.31 -3.75
C VAL A 474 14.99 -45.41 -4.85
N GLN A 475 13.70 -45.06 -4.82
CA GLN A 475 13.14 -44.13 -5.81
C GLN A 475 13.80 -42.75 -5.78
N ALA A 476 14.14 -42.25 -4.59
CA ALA A 476 14.84 -40.98 -4.43
C ALA A 476 16.29 -41.05 -4.94
N LEU A 477 16.99 -42.14 -4.64
CA LEU A 477 18.33 -42.43 -5.15
C LEU A 477 18.31 -42.45 -6.68
N MET A 478 17.41 -43.23 -7.28
CA MET A 478 17.20 -43.34 -8.74
C MET A 478 16.93 -41.99 -9.42
N LYS A 479 16.08 -41.16 -8.82
CA LYS A 479 15.76 -39.83 -9.38
C LYS A 479 16.94 -38.85 -9.25
N SER A 480 17.70 -38.93 -8.17
CA SER A 480 18.90 -38.10 -7.94
C SER A 480 20.03 -38.48 -8.90
N ALA A 481 20.20 -39.80 -9.07
CA ALA A 481 21.03 -40.44 -10.08
C ALA A 481 20.74 -39.91 -11.48
N HIS A 482 19.51 -40.08 -11.97
CA HIS A 482 19.09 -39.66 -13.30
C HIS A 482 19.36 -38.17 -13.57
N ARG A 483 19.24 -37.32 -12.55
CA ARG A 483 19.50 -35.87 -12.65
C ARG A 483 20.95 -35.46 -12.37
N ARG A 484 21.89 -36.41 -12.24
CA ARG A 484 23.33 -36.23 -11.99
C ARG A 484 23.67 -35.40 -10.74
N ARG A 485 22.88 -35.55 -9.67
CA ARG A 485 23.04 -34.76 -8.42
C ARG A 485 23.87 -35.53 -7.38
N ILE A 486 25.19 -35.47 -7.50
CA ILE A 486 26.13 -36.31 -6.74
C ILE A 486 26.03 -36.09 -5.21
N ASP A 487 25.83 -34.85 -4.74
CA ASP A 487 25.78 -34.56 -3.30
C ASP A 487 24.54 -35.16 -2.61
N LEU A 488 23.37 -35.06 -3.25
CA LEU A 488 22.15 -35.71 -2.76
C LEU A 488 22.26 -37.23 -2.76
N VAL A 489 22.97 -37.79 -3.74
CA VAL A 489 23.23 -39.23 -3.80
C VAL A 489 24.10 -39.66 -2.60
N LYS A 490 25.17 -38.91 -2.28
CA LYS A 490 25.98 -39.16 -1.09
C LYS A 490 25.15 -39.14 0.19
N ASP A 491 24.27 -38.15 0.35
CA ASP A 491 23.42 -38.02 1.52
C ASP A 491 22.38 -39.16 1.63
N ILE A 492 21.75 -39.56 0.52
CA ILE A 492 20.79 -40.67 0.48
C ILE A 492 21.48 -42.03 0.74
N VAL A 493 22.68 -42.25 0.20
CA VAL A 493 23.46 -43.48 0.43
C VAL A 493 23.86 -43.59 1.90
N LYS A 494 24.30 -42.49 2.54
CA LYS A 494 24.56 -42.48 3.99
C LYS A 494 23.33 -42.87 4.82
N LEU A 495 22.15 -42.37 4.45
CA LEU A 495 20.88 -42.71 5.12
C LEU A 495 20.48 -44.19 4.92
N LEU A 496 20.77 -44.76 3.75
CA LEU A 496 20.51 -46.18 3.47
C LEU A 496 21.41 -47.11 4.29
N LEU A 497 22.66 -46.71 4.54
CA LEU A 497 23.66 -47.49 5.27
C LEU A 497 23.54 -47.39 6.78
N ALA A 498 23.05 -46.25 7.28
CA ALA A 498 22.79 -46.06 8.71
C ALA A 498 21.69 -46.99 9.24
N ARG A 499 20.86 -47.57 8.36
CA ARG A 499 19.74 -48.44 8.75
C ARG A 499 20.19 -49.89 8.92
N GLU A 500 20.05 -50.40 10.14
CA GLU A 500 20.39 -51.79 10.51
C GLU A 500 19.66 -52.87 9.68
N ASN A 501 18.56 -52.54 9.01
CA ASN A 501 17.69 -53.50 8.30
C ASN A 501 17.30 -53.08 6.88
N THR A 502 18.14 -52.36 6.12
CA THR A 502 17.85 -52.11 4.70
C THR A 502 17.83 -53.44 3.92
N PRO A 503 16.70 -53.86 3.33
CA PRO A 503 16.65 -55.10 2.56
C PRO A 503 17.67 -55.06 1.43
N ARG A 504 18.55 -56.07 1.37
CA ARG A 504 19.71 -56.11 0.44
C ARG A 504 19.29 -55.82 -1.01
N ASN A 505 18.16 -56.39 -1.44
CA ASN A 505 17.56 -56.24 -2.78
C ASN A 505 17.46 -54.78 -3.26
N PHE A 506 17.23 -53.81 -2.37
CA PHE A 506 17.12 -52.40 -2.72
C PHE A 506 18.47 -51.77 -3.11
N MET A 507 19.56 -52.17 -2.45
CA MET A 507 20.91 -51.73 -2.80
C MET A 507 21.37 -52.37 -4.11
N HIS A 508 21.01 -53.64 -4.35
CA HIS A 508 21.22 -54.31 -5.64
C HIS A 508 20.52 -53.54 -6.77
N GLU A 509 19.22 -53.23 -6.62
CA GLU A 509 18.45 -52.52 -7.64
C GLU A 509 19.03 -51.12 -7.93
N ALA A 510 19.46 -50.40 -6.90
CA ALA A 510 20.11 -49.10 -7.05
C ALA A 510 21.47 -49.18 -7.77
N PHE A 511 22.28 -50.21 -7.47
CA PHE A 511 23.58 -50.43 -8.11
C PHE A 511 23.42 -50.77 -9.60
N VAL A 512 22.55 -51.74 -9.93
CA VAL A 512 22.24 -52.13 -11.32
C VAL A 512 21.73 -50.94 -12.12
N ALA A 513 20.82 -50.16 -11.55
CA ALA A 513 20.23 -49.06 -12.28
C ALA A 513 21.18 -47.85 -12.43
N SER A 514 22.14 -47.67 -11.50
CA SER A 514 23.24 -46.71 -11.67
C SER A 514 24.18 -47.09 -12.82
N ALA A 515 24.45 -48.40 -12.98
CA ALA A 515 25.19 -48.94 -14.13
C ALA A 515 24.43 -48.72 -15.44
N ARG A 516 23.12 -49.02 -15.48
CA ARG A 516 22.24 -48.80 -16.63
C ARG A 516 22.24 -47.35 -17.12
N HIS A 517 22.30 -46.39 -16.20
CA HIS A 517 22.23 -44.97 -16.54
C HIS A 517 23.59 -44.27 -16.67
N GLY A 518 24.70 -45.01 -16.65
CA GLY A 518 26.00 -44.43 -16.97
C GLY A 518 26.65 -43.62 -15.84
N GLN A 519 26.34 -43.89 -14.57
CA GLN A 519 26.68 -43.01 -13.44
C GLN A 519 27.87 -43.52 -12.61
N MET A 520 29.08 -43.36 -13.16
CA MET A 520 30.34 -43.83 -12.55
C MET A 520 30.54 -43.38 -11.09
N SER A 521 30.36 -42.08 -10.80
CA SER A 521 30.58 -41.54 -9.45
C SER A 521 29.66 -42.16 -8.39
N ILE A 522 28.48 -42.65 -8.79
CA ILE A 522 27.52 -43.29 -7.88
C ILE A 522 27.92 -44.73 -7.60
N LEU A 523 28.40 -45.45 -8.63
CA LEU A 523 28.96 -46.80 -8.47
C LEU A 523 30.17 -46.79 -7.52
N GLU A 524 31.04 -45.79 -7.65
CA GLU A 524 32.18 -45.59 -6.75
C GLU A 524 31.72 -45.32 -5.31
N ILE A 525 30.72 -44.45 -5.11
CA ILE A 525 30.17 -44.14 -3.77
C ILE A 525 29.52 -45.38 -3.14
N VAL A 526 28.68 -46.11 -3.86
CA VAL A 526 28.02 -47.32 -3.33
C VAL A 526 29.06 -48.38 -2.98
N HIS A 527 30.08 -48.56 -3.82
CA HIS A 527 31.18 -49.49 -3.56
C HIS A 527 32.02 -49.09 -2.31
N GLN A 528 32.38 -47.81 -2.17
CA GLN A 528 33.15 -47.30 -1.04
C GLN A 528 32.44 -47.41 0.32
N SER A 529 31.13 -47.59 0.29
CA SER A 529 30.26 -47.41 1.46
C SER A 529 29.95 -48.68 2.27
N GLN A 530 30.56 -49.82 1.90
CA GLN A 530 30.63 -51.09 2.66
C GLN A 530 29.29 -51.80 2.99
N VAL A 531 28.88 -52.71 2.09
CA VAL A 531 28.61 -54.14 2.40
C VAL A 531 29.06 -54.91 1.15
N VAL A 532 30.30 -55.41 1.16
CA VAL A 532 31.00 -55.95 -0.03
C VAL A 532 30.62 -57.40 -0.36
N ALA A 533 29.76 -58.06 0.43
CA ALA A 533 29.59 -59.50 0.29
C ALA A 533 28.65 -59.96 -0.86
N ASP A 534 27.87 -59.07 -1.47
CA ASP A 534 26.86 -59.50 -2.46
C ASP A 534 26.41 -58.32 -3.33
N LEU A 535 27.22 -57.85 -4.28
CA LEU A 535 26.78 -56.87 -5.29
C LEU A 535 26.30 -57.61 -6.55
N PRO A 536 25.25 -57.15 -7.26
CA PRO A 536 24.72 -57.81 -8.46
C PRO A 536 25.59 -57.47 -9.69
N LEU A 537 26.87 -57.85 -9.63
CA LEU A 537 27.87 -57.42 -10.62
C LEU A 537 27.54 -57.92 -12.03
N LYS A 538 26.95 -59.13 -12.14
CA LYS A 538 26.51 -59.70 -13.42
C LYS A 538 25.35 -58.90 -14.03
N ASP A 539 24.28 -58.67 -13.26
CA ASP A 539 23.13 -57.90 -13.73
C ASP A 539 23.51 -56.46 -14.07
N ALA A 540 24.45 -55.86 -13.32
CA ALA A 540 24.97 -54.52 -13.56
C ALA A 540 25.80 -54.44 -14.85
N LEU A 541 26.60 -55.48 -15.15
CA LEU A 541 27.38 -55.58 -16.39
C LEU A 541 26.45 -55.70 -17.62
N ASP A 542 25.41 -56.53 -17.51
CA ASP A 542 24.45 -56.77 -18.59
C ASP A 542 23.65 -55.51 -18.98
N VAL A 543 23.38 -54.63 -18.01
CA VAL A 543 22.64 -53.37 -18.27
C VAL A 543 23.54 -52.17 -18.57
N ALA A 544 24.87 -52.28 -18.46
CA ALA A 544 25.81 -51.15 -18.60
C ALA A 544 25.86 -50.53 -20.00
N GLY A 545 25.21 -51.17 -20.99
CA GLY A 545 24.83 -50.55 -22.27
C GLY A 545 26.00 -50.05 -23.12
N GLY A 546 27.18 -50.67 -23.04
CA GLY A 546 28.34 -50.30 -23.86
C GLY A 546 29.18 -49.14 -23.31
N ASN A 547 28.95 -48.70 -22.06
CA ASN A 547 29.77 -47.67 -21.43
C ASN A 547 31.08 -48.28 -20.90
N GLY A 548 32.12 -48.30 -21.74
CA GLY A 548 33.40 -48.99 -21.44
C GLY A 548 34.01 -48.64 -20.08
N LYS A 549 33.90 -47.39 -19.62
CA LYS A 549 34.42 -46.99 -18.30
C LYS A 549 33.72 -47.68 -17.13
N ILE A 550 32.41 -47.92 -17.25
CA ILE A 550 31.61 -48.60 -16.23
C ILE A 550 31.81 -50.11 -16.31
N GLU A 551 31.88 -50.66 -17.52
CA GLU A 551 32.19 -52.08 -17.72
C GLU A 551 33.56 -52.43 -17.15
N ASP A 552 34.59 -51.60 -17.39
CA ASP A 552 35.92 -51.77 -16.84
C ASP A 552 35.91 -51.70 -15.30
N PHE A 553 35.15 -50.76 -14.74
CA PHE A 553 34.99 -50.63 -13.30
C PHE A 553 34.29 -51.86 -12.68
N ILE A 554 33.18 -52.31 -13.26
CA ILE A 554 32.44 -53.49 -12.77
C ILE A 554 33.30 -54.75 -12.92
N ARG A 555 34.03 -54.92 -14.03
CA ARG A 555 34.97 -56.04 -14.23
C ARG A 555 36.09 -56.04 -13.18
N LYS A 556 36.60 -54.86 -12.81
CA LYS A 556 37.57 -54.73 -11.73
C LYS A 556 36.98 -55.18 -10.39
N LEU A 557 35.75 -54.77 -10.08
CA LEU A 557 35.05 -55.22 -8.87
C LEU A 557 34.81 -56.73 -8.83
N VAL A 558 34.46 -57.35 -9.96
CA VAL A 558 34.32 -58.82 -10.08
C VAL A 558 35.64 -59.50 -9.75
N HIS A 559 36.75 -58.95 -10.25
CA HIS A 559 38.08 -59.51 -10.01
C HIS A 559 38.51 -59.39 -8.54
N ASP A 560 38.21 -58.25 -7.91
CA ASP A 560 38.50 -57.99 -6.50
C ASP A 560 37.65 -58.90 -5.57
N GLN A 561 36.38 -59.16 -5.90
CA GLN A 561 35.51 -60.06 -5.14
C GLN A 561 35.98 -61.52 -5.19
N VAL A 562 36.35 -62.02 -6.38
CA VAL A 562 36.87 -63.39 -6.57
C VAL A 562 38.20 -63.60 -5.82
N LEU A 563 39.03 -62.56 -5.71
CA LEU A 563 40.28 -62.61 -4.95
C LEU A 563 40.03 -62.69 -3.44
N VAL A 564 39.04 -61.96 -2.92
CA VAL A 564 38.67 -61.99 -1.49
C VAL A 564 38.05 -63.33 -1.10
N GLU A 565 37.17 -63.92 -1.92
CA GLU A 565 36.59 -65.25 -1.68
C GLU A 565 37.66 -66.35 -1.66
N ARG A 566 38.69 -66.25 -2.52
CA ARG A 566 39.81 -67.19 -2.52
C ARG A 566 40.71 -67.07 -1.28
N LEU A 567 40.85 -65.87 -0.72
CA LEU A 567 41.65 -65.62 0.49
C LEU A 567 40.91 -66.00 1.79
N GLN A 568 39.58 -66.08 1.79
CA GLN A 568 38.79 -66.56 2.94
C GLN A 568 38.62 -68.08 2.99
N MET A 569 38.88 -68.78 1.87
CA MET A 569 38.86 -70.25 1.77
C MET A 569 40.24 -70.91 1.91
N SER A 570 41.31 -70.12 2.09
CA SER A 570 42.67 -70.56 2.44
C SER A 570 42.93 -70.30 3.91
#